data_AF-M3TC59-F1
#
_entry.id   AF-M3TC59-F1
#
_cell.length_a   1.000
_cell.length_b   1.000
_cell.length_c   1.000
_cell.angle_alpha   90.00
_cell.angle_beta   90.00
_cell.angle_gamma   90.00
#
_symmetry.space_group_name_H-M   'P 1'
#
loop_
_entity.id
_entity.type
_entity.pdbx_description
1 polymer ?
#
loop_
_entity_poly.entity_id
_entity_poly.type
_entity_poly.pdbx_seq_one_letter_code
_entity_poly.pdbx_strand_id
1 'polypeptide(L)'
;MTVPNGDAEHPSKEPDPDRIPTQAELDAEDMAEIARKSKDSEHRDRYPARPVDPGVPPLALTRDARVAWLIAGAACLVWVIYGFAHVSDITDLLADRLRPGLEKVPDVDPAEKAKSMAAFWPPAFLIGIPVLMALTWPMLVAIATKHSRNLRNVYMSTLVVLLLFVPVCADLLFNYPGSPRWVWAMAWVQFGFLILSILMTLRSSVGQWLPPSMRVRPMRAARGG
;
A
#
# COMPACT_ATOMS: atom_id res chain seq x y z
N MET A 1 52.49 77.58 3.46
CA MET A 1 52.51 76.68 4.62
C MET A 1 52.11 75.31 4.10
N THR A 2 53.10 74.44 3.95
CA THR A 2 53.07 73.06 3.44
C THR A 2 52.52 72.12 4.52
N VAL A 3 51.73 71.09 4.19
CA VAL A 3 51.99 69.61 4.24
C VAL A 3 50.61 68.94 4.59
N PRO A 4 50.25 67.67 4.28
CA PRO A 4 50.61 66.73 3.20
C PRO A 4 49.40 66.03 2.49
N ASN A 5 49.71 65.35 1.38
CA ASN A 5 48.99 64.17 0.88
C ASN A 5 48.90 63.08 1.97
N GLY A 6 47.69 62.57 2.21
CA GLY A 6 47.45 61.36 2.98
C GLY A 6 47.06 60.24 2.04
N ASP A 7 48.05 59.52 1.54
CA ASP A 7 47.88 58.31 0.73
C ASP A 7 47.35 57.20 1.65
N ALA A 8 46.05 56.96 1.62
CA ALA A 8 45.46 55.74 2.19
C ALA A 8 45.65 54.60 1.19
N GLU A 9 46.86 54.04 1.15
CA GLU A 9 47.10 52.74 0.56
C GLU A 9 46.27 51.69 1.30
N HIS A 10 45.16 51.29 0.69
CA HIS A 10 44.45 50.06 1.02
C HIS A 10 45.19 48.95 0.25
N PRO A 11 45.96 48.04 0.87
CA PRO A 11 46.45 46.89 0.16
C PRO A 11 45.26 45.94 -0.05
N SER A 12 44.53 46.13 -1.15
CA SER A 12 43.77 45.05 -1.77
C SER A 12 44.78 44.01 -2.22
N LYS A 13 45.11 43.06 -1.34
CA LYS A 13 45.80 41.84 -1.72
C LYS A 13 44.90 41.09 -2.69
N GLU A 14 45.10 41.33 -3.99
CA GLU A 14 44.67 40.39 -5.00
C GLU A 14 45.34 39.04 -4.68
N PRO A 15 44.57 37.95 -4.58
CA PRO A 15 45.14 36.65 -4.28
C PRO A 15 46.04 36.22 -5.44
N ASP A 16 47.30 35.93 -5.10
CA ASP A 16 48.32 35.40 -6.00
C ASP A 16 47.79 34.16 -6.73
N PRO A 17 47.66 34.19 -8.07
CA PRO A 17 47.02 33.13 -8.86
C PRO A 17 47.79 31.80 -8.86
N ASP A 18 49.07 31.81 -8.46
CA ASP A 18 49.90 30.60 -8.37
C ASP A 18 50.01 30.07 -6.92
N ARG A 19 49.28 30.64 -5.97
CA ARG A 19 49.27 30.20 -4.57
C ARG A 19 48.59 28.83 -4.45
N ILE A 20 49.39 27.79 -4.19
CA ILE A 20 48.87 26.47 -3.82
C ILE A 20 48.23 26.57 -2.44
N PRO A 21 46.92 26.29 -2.30
CA PRO A 21 46.23 26.36 -1.01
C PRO A 21 46.87 25.43 0.02
N THR A 22 46.98 25.92 1.25
CA THR A 22 47.46 25.09 2.34
C THR A 22 46.43 24.00 2.69
N GLN A 23 46.88 22.91 3.30
CA GLN A 23 45.98 21.80 3.64
C GLN A 23 44.82 22.22 4.57
N ALA A 24 45.01 23.25 5.39
CA ALA A 24 43.96 23.84 6.22
C ALA A 24 42.93 24.66 5.41
N GLU A 25 43.34 25.26 4.30
CA GLU A 25 42.44 26.01 3.41
C GLU A 25 41.59 25.05 2.57
N LEU A 26 42.18 23.94 2.09
CA LEU A 26 41.45 22.86 1.41
C LEU A 26 40.41 22.20 2.32
N ASP A 27 40.77 21.92 3.58
CA ASP A 27 39.84 21.32 4.54
C ASP A 27 38.71 22.30 4.93
N ALA A 28 39.00 23.60 4.97
CA ALA A 28 37.99 24.64 5.18
C ALA A 28 37.03 24.76 4.00
N GLU A 29 37.51 24.62 2.76
CA GLU A 29 36.68 24.61 1.55
C GLU A 29 35.78 23.37 1.48
N ASP A 30 36.31 22.19 1.78
CA ASP A 30 35.54 20.94 1.85
C ASP A 30 34.48 20.99 2.96
N MET A 31 34.85 21.48 4.14
CA MET A 31 33.89 21.68 5.23
C MET A 31 32.82 22.73 4.87
N ALA A 32 33.19 23.79 4.16
CA ALA A 32 32.23 24.78 3.69
C ALA A 32 31.29 24.21 2.63
N GLU A 33 31.78 23.34 1.73
CA GLU A 33 30.95 22.67 0.74
C GLU A 33 29.99 21.65 1.39
N ILE A 34 30.48 20.89 2.39
CA ILE A 34 29.64 19.98 3.18
C ILE A 34 28.59 20.76 3.96
N ALA A 35 28.94 21.90 4.56
CA ALA A 35 28.01 22.76 5.29
C ALA A 35 26.95 23.39 4.37
N ARG A 36 27.32 23.75 3.13
CA ARG A 36 26.35 24.20 2.11
C ARG A 36 25.41 23.07 1.70
N LYS A 37 25.94 21.89 1.38
CA LYS A 37 25.14 20.70 1.02
C LYS A 37 24.22 20.26 2.16
N SER A 38 24.67 20.34 3.41
CA SER A 38 23.87 20.00 4.58
C SER A 38 22.75 21.02 4.80
N LYS A 39 23.06 22.32 4.71
CA LYS A 39 22.07 23.40 4.81
C LYS A 39 21.03 23.33 3.69
N ASP A 40 21.43 23.02 2.46
CA ASP A 40 20.50 22.80 1.35
C ASP A 40 19.61 21.58 1.58
N SER A 41 20.16 20.50 2.13
CA SER A 41 19.38 19.31 2.47
C SER A 41 18.37 19.58 3.60
N GLU A 42 18.77 20.33 4.62
CA GLU A 42 17.93 20.71 5.75
C GLU A 42 16.85 21.72 5.32
N HIS A 43 17.18 22.63 4.40
CA HIS A 43 16.24 23.58 3.80
C HIS A 43 15.22 22.87 2.89
N ARG A 44 15.63 21.82 2.16
CA ARG A 44 14.72 20.96 1.38
C ARG A 44 13.79 20.15 2.26
N ASP A 45 14.28 19.69 3.42
CA ASP A 45 13.48 18.96 4.40
C ASP A 45 12.52 19.90 5.17
N ARG A 46 12.93 21.16 5.44
CA ARG A 46 12.13 22.17 6.15
C ARG A 46 11.08 22.86 5.27
N TYR A 47 11.37 23.03 3.98
CA TYR A 47 10.46 23.59 2.99
C TYR A 47 10.36 22.64 1.79
N PRO A 48 9.64 21.52 1.92
CA PRO A 48 9.39 20.65 0.78
C PRO A 48 8.70 21.47 -0.31
N ALA A 49 9.29 21.45 -1.52
CA ALA A 49 8.70 22.12 -2.67
C ALA A 49 7.24 21.66 -2.85
N ARG A 50 6.34 22.62 -3.09
CA ARG A 50 4.93 22.36 -3.43
C ARG A 50 4.89 21.29 -4.53
N PRO A 51 3.95 20.32 -4.50
CA PRO A 51 3.99 19.15 -5.38
C PRO A 51 4.25 19.59 -6.82
N VAL A 52 5.41 19.22 -7.34
CA VAL A 52 5.65 19.18 -8.78
C VAL A 52 4.57 18.26 -9.30
N ASP A 53 3.74 18.73 -10.23
CA ASP A 53 2.72 17.91 -10.87
C ASP A 53 3.36 16.56 -11.23
N PRO A 54 2.95 15.44 -10.61
CA PRO A 54 3.68 14.18 -10.67
C PRO A 54 3.69 13.55 -12.08
N GLY A 55 3.12 14.25 -13.06
CA GLY A 55 2.93 13.76 -14.41
C GLY A 55 1.79 12.76 -14.49
N VAL A 56 1.59 12.22 -15.69
CA VAL A 56 0.47 11.32 -15.98
C VAL A 56 0.59 10.04 -15.13
N PRO A 57 -0.48 9.63 -14.43
CA PRO A 57 -0.46 8.40 -13.64
C PRO A 57 -0.21 7.16 -14.53
N PRO A 58 0.64 6.20 -14.11
CA PRO A 58 0.98 5.04 -14.93
C PRO A 58 -0.23 4.18 -15.34
N LEU A 59 -0.22 3.68 -16.58
CA LEU A 59 -1.26 2.79 -17.12
C LEU A 59 -1.48 1.52 -16.28
N ALA A 60 -0.42 1.01 -15.66
CA ALA A 60 -0.51 -0.13 -14.75
C ALA A 60 -1.50 0.13 -13.59
N LEU A 61 -1.58 1.37 -13.10
CA LEU A 61 -2.49 1.77 -12.02
C LEU A 61 -3.87 2.18 -12.54
N THR A 62 -3.92 2.98 -13.61
CA THR A 62 -5.17 3.59 -14.10
C THR A 62 -6.01 2.68 -14.98
N ARG A 63 -5.39 1.69 -15.62
CA ARG A 63 -6.08 0.73 -16.50
C ARG A 63 -5.91 -0.68 -15.98
N ASP A 64 -4.68 -1.21 -15.93
CA ASP A 64 -4.46 -2.65 -15.74
C ASP A 64 -4.94 -3.13 -14.36
N ALA A 65 -4.60 -2.41 -13.29
CA ALA A 65 -5.08 -2.71 -11.93
C ALA A 65 -6.61 -2.60 -11.81
N ARG A 66 -7.24 -1.66 -12.52
CA ARG A 66 -8.69 -1.46 -12.52
C ARG A 66 -9.41 -2.55 -13.29
N VAL A 67 -8.89 -2.95 -14.45
CA VAL A 67 -9.42 -4.06 -15.25
C VAL A 67 -9.33 -5.37 -14.44
N ALA A 68 -8.18 -5.64 -13.81
CA ALA A 68 -8.04 -6.81 -12.95
C ALA A 68 -9.05 -6.78 -11.79
N TRP A 69 -9.24 -5.62 -11.15
CA TRP A 69 -10.23 -5.45 -10.09
C TRP A 69 -11.67 -5.67 -10.60
N LEU A 70 -12.01 -5.16 -11.78
CA LEU A 70 -13.34 -5.32 -12.38
C LEU A 70 -13.64 -6.78 -12.70
N ILE A 71 -12.67 -7.52 -13.24
CA ILE A 71 -12.82 -8.96 -13.50
C ILE A 71 -13.01 -9.71 -12.19
N ALA A 72 -12.22 -9.39 -11.16
CA ALA A 72 -12.41 -9.95 -9.83
C ALA A 72 -13.81 -9.62 -9.26
N GLY A 73 -14.31 -8.39 -9.48
CA GLY A 73 -15.61 -7.94 -9.01
C GLY A 73 -16.76 -8.65 -9.72
N ALA A 74 -16.64 -8.88 -11.02
CA ALA A 74 -17.60 -9.67 -11.79
C ALA A 74 -17.63 -11.12 -11.31
N ALA A 75 -16.46 -11.75 -11.11
CA ALA A 75 -16.37 -13.10 -10.55
C ALA A 75 -16.98 -13.16 -9.14
N CYS A 76 -16.72 -12.15 -8.31
CA CYS A 76 -17.32 -12.00 -6.98
C CYS A 76 -18.84 -11.98 -7.04
N LEU A 77 -19.40 -11.11 -7.89
CA LEU A 77 -20.83 -10.96 -8.04
C LEU A 77 -21.50 -12.27 -8.47
N VAL A 78 -20.88 -13.01 -9.39
CA VAL A 78 -21.40 -14.30 -9.88
C VAL A 78 -21.55 -15.31 -8.74
N TRP A 79 -20.51 -15.55 -7.94
CA TRP A 79 -20.63 -16.54 -6.85
C TRP A 79 -21.46 -16.02 -5.67
N VAL A 80 -21.51 -14.71 -5.45
CA VAL A 80 -22.36 -14.10 -4.42
C VAL A 80 -23.84 -14.27 -4.76
N ILE A 81 -24.24 -13.99 -6.01
CA ILE A 81 -25.60 -14.21 -6.48
C ILE A 81 -25.97 -15.69 -6.32
N TYR A 82 -25.08 -16.60 -6.73
CA TYR A 82 -25.30 -18.03 -6.54
C TYR A 82 -25.46 -18.39 -5.05
N GLY A 83 -24.60 -17.85 -4.19
CA GLY A 83 -24.63 -18.10 -2.76
C GLY A 83 -25.90 -17.59 -2.08
N PHE A 84 -26.44 -16.43 -2.48
CA PHE A 84 -27.74 -15.97 -2.00
C PHE A 84 -28.90 -16.84 -2.48
N ALA A 85 -28.85 -17.30 -3.73
CA ALA A 85 -29.88 -18.19 -4.27
C ALA A 85 -29.97 -19.54 -3.55
N HIS A 86 -28.86 -20.02 -2.98
CA HIS A 86 -28.77 -21.31 -2.28
C HIS A 86 -28.39 -21.15 -0.80
N VAL A 87 -28.71 -20.01 -0.19
CA VAL A 87 -28.25 -19.69 1.17
C VAL A 87 -28.82 -20.65 2.22
N SER A 88 -30.06 -21.12 2.04
CA SER A 88 -30.68 -22.15 2.88
C SER A 88 -29.88 -23.44 2.85
N ASP A 89 -29.59 -23.92 1.65
CA ASP A 89 -28.93 -25.20 1.44
C ASP A 89 -27.49 -25.16 1.97
N ILE A 90 -26.78 -24.05 1.74
CA ILE A 90 -25.43 -23.83 2.27
C ILE A 90 -25.45 -23.80 3.81
N THR A 91 -26.48 -23.18 4.41
CA THR A 91 -26.63 -23.11 5.87
C THR A 91 -26.83 -24.50 6.46
N ASP A 92 -27.70 -25.31 5.87
CA ASP A 92 -27.97 -26.68 6.35
C ASP A 92 -26.72 -27.57 6.21
N LEU A 93 -26.06 -27.53 5.05
CA LEU A 93 -24.82 -28.27 4.79
C LEU A 93 -23.68 -27.86 5.72
N LEU A 94 -23.58 -26.56 6.03
CA LEU A 94 -22.58 -26.04 6.95
C LEU A 94 -22.86 -26.47 8.39
N ALA A 95 -24.13 -26.48 8.82
CA ALA A 95 -24.51 -26.97 10.14
C ALA A 95 -24.11 -28.44 10.32
N ASP A 96 -24.39 -29.29 9.32
CA ASP A 96 -24.00 -30.70 9.33
C ASP A 96 -22.48 -30.88 9.35
N ARG A 97 -21.73 -30.01 8.65
CA ARG A 97 -20.26 -30.03 8.66
C ARG A 97 -19.66 -29.58 9.99
N LEU A 98 -20.28 -28.65 10.70
CA LEU A 98 -19.80 -28.11 11.97
C LEU A 98 -20.11 -29.03 13.16
N ARG A 99 -21.20 -29.80 13.10
CA ARG A 99 -21.69 -30.62 14.21
C ARG A 99 -20.62 -31.58 14.79
N PRO A 100 -19.88 -32.38 14.00
CA PRO A 100 -18.86 -33.30 14.54
C PRO A 100 -17.68 -32.59 15.22
N GLY A 101 -17.40 -31.33 14.85
CA GLY A 101 -16.35 -30.54 15.48
C GLY A 101 -16.75 -30.00 16.85
N LEU A 102 -18.05 -29.76 17.05
CA LEU A 102 -18.62 -29.19 18.28
C LEU A 102 -18.92 -30.24 19.35
N GLU A 103 -19.05 -31.51 18.98
CA GLU A 103 -19.18 -32.64 19.92
C GLU A 103 -18.00 -32.73 20.92
N LYS A 104 -16.86 -32.13 20.58
CA LYS A 104 -15.65 -32.11 21.42
C LYS A 104 -15.59 -30.92 22.37
N VAL A 105 -16.55 -30.00 22.32
CA VAL A 105 -16.58 -28.78 23.13
C VAL A 105 -17.42 -29.04 24.39
N PRO A 106 -16.83 -28.97 25.60
CA PRO A 106 -17.59 -29.10 26.84
C PRO A 106 -18.58 -27.93 27.00
N ASP A 107 -19.71 -28.19 27.65
CA ASP A 107 -20.75 -27.20 28.02
C ASP A 107 -21.46 -26.49 26.85
N VAL A 108 -21.49 -27.08 25.65
CA VAL A 108 -22.20 -26.52 24.50
C VAL A 108 -23.07 -27.59 23.85
N ASP A 109 -24.35 -27.29 23.57
CA ASP A 109 -25.17 -28.13 22.69
C ASP A 109 -24.62 -28.03 21.24
N PRO A 110 -24.03 -29.12 20.70
CA PRO A 110 -23.39 -29.10 19.39
C PRO A 110 -24.37 -28.79 18.26
N ALA A 111 -25.63 -29.22 18.38
CA ALA A 111 -26.63 -29.07 17.33
C ALA A 111 -27.12 -27.62 17.26
N GLU A 112 -27.46 -27.05 18.42
CA GLU A 112 -27.90 -25.66 18.51
C GLU A 112 -26.78 -24.70 18.09
N LYS A 113 -25.54 -24.94 18.54
CA LYS A 113 -24.41 -24.09 18.21
C LYS A 113 -24.02 -24.18 16.74
N ALA A 114 -24.01 -25.38 16.16
CA ALA A 114 -23.75 -25.57 14.73
C ALA A 114 -24.76 -24.79 13.89
N LYS A 115 -26.06 -24.91 14.21
CA LYS A 115 -27.13 -24.20 13.51
C LYS A 115 -27.01 -22.69 13.65
N SER A 116 -26.70 -22.19 14.85
CA SER A 116 -26.49 -20.76 15.09
C SER A 116 -25.31 -20.20 14.28
N MET A 117 -24.18 -20.90 14.26
CA MET A 117 -23.02 -20.50 13.46
C MET A 117 -23.31 -20.55 11.97
N ALA A 118 -23.97 -21.61 11.50
CA ALA A 118 -24.31 -21.77 10.10
C ALA A 118 -25.37 -20.77 9.63
N ALA A 119 -26.25 -20.28 10.51
CA ALA A 119 -27.20 -19.22 10.17
C ALA A 119 -26.53 -17.84 10.05
N PHE A 120 -25.40 -17.62 10.74
CA PHE A 120 -24.71 -16.33 10.76
C PHE A 120 -23.64 -16.19 9.67
N TRP A 121 -22.75 -17.18 9.53
CA TRP A 121 -21.54 -17.03 8.70
C TRP A 121 -21.80 -16.89 7.20
N PRO A 122 -22.63 -17.73 6.55
CA PRO A 122 -22.94 -17.60 5.13
C PRO A 122 -23.47 -16.23 4.73
N PRO A 123 -24.54 -15.67 5.35
CA PRO A 123 -25.00 -14.34 4.98
C PRO A 123 -23.98 -13.25 5.34
N ALA A 124 -23.27 -13.38 6.46
CA ALA A 124 -22.21 -12.42 6.82
C ALA A 124 -21.11 -12.35 5.75
N PHE A 125 -20.68 -13.49 5.20
CA PHE A 125 -19.69 -13.51 4.11
C PHE A 125 -20.27 -13.02 2.78
N LEU A 126 -21.49 -13.43 2.43
CA LEU A 126 -22.17 -13.02 1.20
C LEU A 126 -22.44 -11.52 1.14
N ILE A 127 -22.60 -10.85 2.28
CA ILE A 127 -22.75 -9.39 2.37
C ILE A 127 -21.39 -8.70 2.55
N GLY A 128 -20.58 -9.21 3.49
CA GLY A 128 -19.34 -8.56 3.91
C GLY A 128 -18.29 -8.50 2.81
N ILE A 129 -18.13 -9.56 2.01
CA ILE A 129 -17.13 -9.61 0.94
C ILE A 129 -17.42 -8.58 -0.17
N PRO A 130 -18.64 -8.51 -0.74
CA PRO A 130 -19.00 -7.44 -1.68
C PRO A 130 -18.80 -6.04 -1.12
N VAL A 131 -19.14 -5.80 0.15
CA VAL A 131 -18.98 -4.50 0.79
C VAL A 131 -17.50 -4.14 0.91
N LEU A 132 -16.66 -5.03 1.45
CA LEU A 132 -15.22 -4.82 1.52
C LEU A 132 -14.64 -4.58 0.13
N MET A 133 -15.07 -5.38 -0.85
CA MET A 133 -14.63 -5.22 -2.22
C MET A 133 -15.00 -3.85 -2.77
N ALA A 134 -16.27 -3.43 -2.65
CA ALA A 134 -16.74 -2.11 -3.08
C ALA A 134 -15.95 -0.96 -2.44
N LEU A 135 -15.55 -1.08 -1.17
CA LEU A 135 -14.71 -0.09 -0.49
C LEU A 135 -13.30 0.03 -1.07
N THR A 136 -12.76 -1.01 -1.71
CA THR A 136 -11.43 -0.95 -2.33
C THR A 136 -11.40 -0.20 -3.66
N TRP A 137 -12.54 -0.06 -4.36
CA TRP A 137 -12.63 0.72 -5.59
C TRP A 137 -12.29 2.21 -5.40
N PRO A 138 -12.95 2.96 -4.48
CA PRO A 138 -12.62 4.37 -4.26
C PRO A 138 -11.19 4.54 -3.79
N MET A 139 -10.62 3.58 -3.05
CA MET A 139 -9.20 3.59 -2.69
C MET A 139 -8.32 3.51 -3.95
N LEU A 140 -8.59 2.57 -4.87
CA LEU A 140 -7.84 2.41 -6.12
C LEU A 140 -7.88 3.68 -6.98
N VAL A 141 -9.06 4.31 -7.09
CA VAL A 141 -9.22 5.59 -7.80
C VAL A 141 -8.45 6.69 -7.08
N ALA A 142 -8.55 6.76 -5.76
CA ALA A 142 -7.92 7.81 -4.97
C ALA A 142 -6.38 7.69 -4.92
N ILE A 143 -5.78 6.52 -5.14
CA ILE A 143 -4.32 6.41 -5.30
C ILE A 143 -3.87 7.19 -6.54
N ALA A 144 -4.63 7.10 -7.63
CA ALA A 144 -4.32 7.80 -8.87
C ALA A 144 -4.60 9.31 -8.79
N THR A 145 -5.65 9.74 -8.08
CA THR A 145 -6.01 11.17 -7.99
C THR A 145 -5.27 11.93 -6.89
N LYS A 146 -5.01 11.31 -5.73
CA LYS A 146 -4.36 11.95 -4.58
C LYS A 146 -2.86 11.69 -4.51
N HIS A 147 -2.31 10.90 -5.43
CA HIS A 147 -0.88 10.60 -5.50
C HIS A 147 -0.29 10.16 -4.15
N SER A 148 -0.96 9.25 -3.45
CA SER A 148 -0.64 8.89 -2.06
C SER A 148 -0.18 7.45 -1.89
N ARG A 149 1.06 7.27 -1.40
CA ARG A 149 1.62 5.95 -1.07
C ARG A 149 0.93 5.29 0.13
N ASN A 150 0.50 6.09 1.12
CA ASN A 150 -0.23 5.57 2.28
C ASN A 150 -1.55 4.94 1.85
N LEU A 151 -2.25 5.57 0.90
CA LEU A 151 -3.51 5.03 0.39
C LEU A 151 -3.32 3.73 -0.39
N ARG A 152 -2.21 3.60 -1.12
CA ARG A 152 -1.81 2.34 -1.76
C ARG A 152 -1.60 1.25 -0.72
N ASN A 153 -0.90 1.54 0.37
CA ASN A 153 -0.66 0.56 1.42
C ASN A 153 -1.96 0.13 2.12
N VAL A 154 -2.88 1.06 2.37
CA VAL A 154 -4.21 0.75 2.92
C VAL A 154 -4.99 -0.14 1.94
N TYR A 155 -5.03 0.22 0.65
CA TYR A 155 -5.66 -0.60 -0.40
C TYR A 155 -5.11 -2.03 -0.42
N MET A 156 -3.78 -2.17 -0.40
CA MET A 156 -3.13 -3.49 -0.37
C MET A 156 -3.48 -4.28 0.89
N SER A 157 -3.47 -3.63 2.06
CA SER A 157 -3.84 -4.28 3.32
C SER A 157 -5.28 -4.78 3.28
N THR A 158 -6.22 -3.95 2.81
CA THR A 158 -7.63 -4.36 2.64
C THR A 158 -7.78 -5.51 1.65
N LEU A 159 -7.05 -5.47 0.52
CA LEU A 159 -7.06 -6.58 -0.44
C LEU A 159 -6.44 -7.87 0.13
N VAL A 160 -5.39 -7.77 0.95
CA VAL A 160 -4.82 -8.94 1.63
C VAL A 160 -5.85 -9.56 2.57
N VAL A 161 -6.59 -8.75 3.34
CA VAL A 161 -7.70 -9.25 4.17
C VAL A 161 -8.74 -9.96 3.30
N LEU A 162 -9.16 -9.37 2.17
CA LEU A 162 -10.05 -10.04 1.23
C LEU A 162 -9.49 -11.36 0.71
N LEU A 163 -8.21 -11.40 0.34
CA LEU A 163 -7.53 -12.61 -0.12
C LEU A 163 -7.49 -13.71 0.94
N LEU A 164 -7.47 -13.38 2.24
CA LEU A 164 -7.56 -14.38 3.29
C LEU A 164 -8.98 -14.96 3.39
N PHE A 165 -10.01 -14.14 3.21
CA PHE A 165 -11.39 -14.58 3.34
C PHE A 165 -11.93 -15.30 2.10
N VAL A 166 -11.45 -14.98 0.89
CA VAL A 166 -11.97 -15.60 -0.34
C VAL A 166 -11.80 -17.13 -0.36
N PRO A 167 -10.63 -17.71 -0.04
CA PRO A 167 -10.47 -19.16 0.06
C PRO A 167 -11.32 -19.79 1.16
N VAL A 168 -11.45 -19.10 2.30
CA VAL A 168 -12.32 -19.53 3.40
C VAL A 168 -13.77 -19.59 2.92
N CYS A 169 -14.24 -18.57 2.21
CA CYS A 169 -15.60 -18.58 1.64
C CYS A 169 -15.75 -19.68 0.58
N ALA A 170 -14.76 -19.87 -0.29
CA ALA A 170 -14.79 -20.92 -1.30
C ALA A 170 -14.95 -22.31 -0.68
N ASP A 171 -14.19 -22.61 0.36
CA ASP A 171 -14.24 -23.90 1.05
C ASP A 171 -15.49 -24.05 1.93
N LEU A 172 -15.83 -23.00 2.68
CA LEU A 172 -16.93 -23.04 3.65
C LEU A 172 -18.30 -23.00 2.98
N LEU A 173 -18.46 -22.27 1.88
CA LEU A 173 -19.76 -22.08 1.23
C LEU A 173 -19.99 -23.04 0.07
N PHE A 174 -18.94 -23.45 -0.66
CA PHE A 174 -19.12 -24.12 -1.95
C PHE A 174 -18.44 -25.48 -2.08
N ASN A 175 -17.59 -25.90 -1.15
CA ASN A 175 -16.91 -27.20 -1.23
C ASN A 175 -17.75 -28.33 -0.62
N TYR A 176 -18.89 -28.62 -1.26
CA TYR A 176 -19.83 -29.66 -0.85
C TYR A 176 -20.09 -30.66 -2.00
N PRO A 177 -20.40 -31.94 -1.71
CA PRO A 177 -20.59 -32.98 -2.74
C PRO A 177 -21.77 -32.78 -3.71
N GLY A 178 -22.63 -31.77 -3.50
CA GLY A 178 -23.73 -31.40 -4.42
C GLY A 178 -23.56 -30.00 -5.05
N SER A 179 -22.52 -29.27 -4.69
CA SER A 179 -22.29 -27.91 -5.18
C SER A 179 -21.58 -27.94 -6.55
N PRO A 180 -22.04 -27.14 -7.53
CA PRO A 180 -21.39 -27.06 -8.82
C PRO A 180 -19.97 -26.49 -8.69
N ARG A 181 -18.98 -27.25 -9.17
CA ARG A 181 -17.55 -26.91 -9.09
C ARG A 181 -17.18 -25.58 -9.75
N TRP A 182 -17.98 -25.09 -10.69
CA TRP A 182 -17.71 -23.82 -11.35
C TRP A 182 -17.82 -22.62 -10.38
N VAL A 183 -18.71 -22.67 -9.38
CA VAL A 183 -18.87 -21.59 -8.38
C VAL A 183 -17.62 -21.48 -7.52
N TRP A 184 -17.14 -22.64 -7.06
CA TRP A 184 -15.87 -22.75 -6.34
C TRP A 184 -14.70 -22.22 -7.18
N ALA A 185 -14.66 -22.56 -8.48
CA ALA A 185 -13.65 -22.03 -9.39
C ALA A 185 -13.75 -20.50 -9.56
N MET A 186 -14.95 -19.92 -9.59
CA MET A 186 -15.14 -18.45 -9.68
C MET A 186 -14.57 -17.71 -8.47
N ALA A 187 -14.66 -18.26 -7.27
CA ALA A 187 -14.01 -17.68 -6.09
C ALA A 187 -12.47 -17.65 -6.25
N TRP A 188 -11.88 -18.71 -6.83
CA TRP A 188 -10.46 -18.73 -7.15
C TRP A 188 -10.07 -17.78 -8.30
N VAL A 189 -10.95 -17.60 -9.29
CA VAL A 189 -10.76 -16.58 -10.33
C VAL A 189 -10.73 -15.19 -9.69
N GLN A 190 -11.67 -14.86 -8.81
CA GLN A 190 -11.63 -13.60 -8.04
C GLN A 190 -10.29 -13.47 -7.30
N PHE A 191 -9.87 -14.50 -6.56
CA PHE A 191 -8.61 -14.50 -5.82
C PHE A 191 -7.41 -14.18 -6.71
N GLY A 192 -7.27 -14.87 -7.85
CA GLY A 192 -6.17 -14.64 -8.80
C GLY A 192 -6.14 -13.23 -9.36
N PHE A 193 -7.30 -12.67 -9.73
CA PHE A 193 -7.38 -11.31 -10.25
C PHE A 193 -7.15 -10.22 -9.19
N LEU A 194 -7.52 -10.48 -7.93
CA LEU A 194 -7.16 -9.59 -6.81
C LEU A 194 -5.64 -9.54 -6.60
N ILE A 195 -4.95 -10.69 -6.66
CA ILE A 195 -3.47 -10.73 -6.62
C ILE A 195 -2.90 -9.93 -7.80
N LEU A 196 -3.42 -10.14 -9.01
CA LEU A 196 -2.96 -9.42 -10.19
C LEU A 196 -3.13 -7.90 -10.00
N SER A 197 -4.26 -7.46 -9.44
CA SER A 197 -4.48 -6.05 -9.11
C SER A 197 -3.43 -5.50 -8.15
N ILE A 198 -3.10 -6.23 -7.07
CA ILE A 198 -2.01 -5.85 -6.15
C ILE A 198 -0.68 -5.75 -6.89
N LEU A 199 -0.32 -6.76 -7.68
CA LEU A 199 0.95 -6.78 -8.42
C LEU A 199 1.08 -5.59 -9.38
N MET A 200 0.00 -5.21 -10.05
CA MET A 200 -0.01 -4.02 -10.92
C MET A 200 0.26 -2.73 -10.13
N THR A 201 -0.26 -2.62 -8.90
CA THR A 201 0.01 -1.47 -8.02
C THR A 201 1.42 -1.48 -7.38
N LEU A 202 2.10 -2.63 -7.38
CA LEU A 202 3.49 -2.78 -6.91
C LEU A 202 4.54 -2.58 -8.00
N ARG A 203 4.13 -2.49 -9.28
CA ARG A 203 5.06 -2.36 -10.40
C ARG A 203 6.00 -1.17 -10.19
N SER A 204 7.26 -1.33 -10.63
CA SER A 204 8.32 -0.32 -10.49
C SER A 204 7.89 1.06 -11.01
N SER A 205 7.13 1.11 -12.11
CA SER A 205 6.57 2.35 -12.66
C SER A 205 5.65 3.09 -11.68
N VAL A 206 4.81 2.37 -10.93
CA VAL A 206 3.94 2.95 -9.90
C VAL A 206 4.74 3.34 -8.67
N GLY A 207 5.74 2.52 -8.31
CA GLY A 207 6.63 2.80 -7.17
C GLY A 207 7.51 4.04 -7.36
N GLN A 208 8.01 4.27 -8.59
CA GLN A 208 8.79 5.46 -8.94
C GLN A 208 7.93 6.70 -9.08
N TRP A 209 6.69 6.55 -9.58
CA TRP A 209 5.74 7.66 -9.65
C TRP A 209 5.32 8.12 -8.26
N LEU A 210 4.91 7.20 -7.37
CA LEU A 210 4.42 7.58 -6.03
C LEU A 210 5.49 8.26 -5.16
N PRO A 211 5.10 9.16 -4.25
CA PRO A 211 6.03 9.90 -3.40
C PRO A 211 7.00 8.95 -2.69
N PRO A 212 8.27 9.36 -2.50
CA PRO A 212 9.23 8.58 -1.74
C PRO A 212 8.63 8.22 -0.37
N SER A 213 8.91 7.01 0.11
CA SER A 213 8.41 6.63 1.44
C SER A 213 8.91 7.64 2.44
N MET A 214 8.02 8.20 3.25
CA MET A 214 8.36 8.84 4.53
C MET A 214 8.91 7.77 5.48
N ARG A 215 10.02 7.14 5.10
CA ARG A 215 10.94 6.60 6.08
C ARG A 215 11.49 7.84 6.74
N VAL A 216 11.13 8.02 8.01
CA VAL A 216 12.01 8.73 8.93
C VAL A 216 13.37 8.10 8.69
N ARG A 217 14.27 8.81 8.00
CA ARG A 217 15.67 8.38 7.95
C ARG A 217 16.04 8.24 9.42
N PRO A 218 16.40 7.04 9.93
CA PRO A 218 16.99 7.01 11.25
C PRO A 218 18.12 8.01 11.16
N MET A 219 18.06 9.06 11.99
CA MET A 219 19.22 9.91 12.24
C MET A 219 20.38 8.95 12.35
N ARG A 220 21.45 9.19 11.57
CA ARG A 220 22.71 8.48 11.71
C ARG A 220 23.17 8.72 13.15
N ALA A 221 22.67 7.90 14.07
CA ALA A 221 23.11 7.85 15.43
C ALA A 221 24.54 7.34 15.39
N ALA A 222 25.45 8.20 15.85
CA ALA A 222 26.79 7.87 16.27
C ALA A 222 27.64 7.07 15.26
N ARG A 223 28.26 7.79 14.32
CA ARG A 223 29.64 7.44 13.93
C ARG A 223 30.53 8.65 14.16
N GLY A 224 30.77 8.93 15.43
CA GLY A 224 31.88 9.74 15.91
C GLY A 224 32.54 8.90 17.00
N GLY A 225 33.73 8.39 16.69
CA GLY A 225 34.68 7.91 17.70
C GLY A 225 35.35 9.07 18.39
#